data_AF-G4Z868-F1
#
_entry.id   AF-G4Z868-F1
#
_cell.length_a   1.000
_cell.length_b   1.000
_cell.length_c   1.000
_cell.angle_alpha   90.00
_cell.angle_beta   90.00
_cell.angle_gamma   90.00
#
_symmetry.space_group_name_H-M   'P 1'
#
loop_
_entity.id
_entity.type
_entity.pdbx_description
1 polymer ?
#
loop_
_entity_poly.entity_id
_entity_poly.type
_entity_poly.pdbx_seq_one_letter_code
_entity_poly.pdbx_strand_id
1 'polypeptide(L)'
;MRRINDAVWSVDWDLVKNVLNPPDGSDGAPFELCAATRDDWNRYVQSEEQALKVFIVELSGALHELLVEDVRQAITDATGTGRTHLAHRGAAYIDRRPTLPDETNDLLAYLEPDASFGPFRFLPGAVLPQGFTWMNFHTLKVEMRVHQGWGPL
;
A
#
# COMPACT_ATOMS: atom_id res chain seq x y z
N MET A 1 7.37 -12.46 -18.11
CA MET A 1 7.51 -11.35 -19.09
C MET A 1 6.57 -11.52 -20.26
N ARG A 2 6.91 -12.37 -21.25
CA ARG A 2 6.12 -12.57 -22.47
C ARG A 2 4.61 -12.77 -22.23
N ARG A 3 4.22 -13.60 -21.25
CA ARG A 3 2.81 -13.83 -20.92
C ARG A 3 2.01 -12.58 -20.51
N ILE A 4 2.58 -11.68 -19.69
CA ILE A 4 1.87 -10.46 -19.25
C ILE A 4 1.82 -9.45 -20.40
N ASN A 5 2.94 -9.24 -21.10
CA ASN A 5 2.99 -8.31 -22.24
C ASN A 5 2.09 -8.77 -23.39
N ASP A 6 2.11 -10.06 -23.72
CA ASP A 6 1.22 -10.64 -24.73
C ASP A 6 -0.25 -10.47 -24.31
N ALA A 7 -0.58 -10.64 -23.03
CA ALA A 7 -1.93 -10.39 -22.53
C ALA A 7 -2.34 -8.92 -22.73
N VAL A 8 -1.50 -7.95 -22.32
CA VAL A 8 -1.78 -6.51 -22.51
C VAL A 8 -1.90 -6.15 -24.00
N TRP A 9 -1.03 -6.68 -24.85
CA TRP A 9 -1.09 -6.45 -26.29
C TRP A 9 -2.30 -7.08 -26.97
N SER A 10 -2.83 -8.16 -26.40
CA SER A 10 -4.04 -8.83 -26.89
C SER A 10 -5.34 -8.19 -26.41
N VAL A 11 -5.28 -7.14 -25.58
CA VAL A 11 -6.47 -6.47 -25.04
C VAL A 11 -7.29 -5.83 -26.15
N ASP A 12 -8.55 -6.23 -26.22
CA ASP A 12 -9.58 -5.47 -26.92
C ASP A 12 -9.97 -4.25 -26.06
N TRP A 13 -9.39 -3.10 -26.39
CA TRP A 13 -9.59 -1.86 -25.64
C TRP A 13 -11.02 -1.32 -25.73
N ASP A 14 -11.78 -1.67 -26.77
CA ASP A 14 -13.17 -1.24 -26.88
C ASP A 14 -14.07 -2.11 -26.00
N LEU A 15 -13.78 -3.41 -25.89
CA LEU A 15 -14.40 -4.26 -24.87
C LEU A 15 -14.10 -3.74 -23.46
N VAL A 16 -12.84 -3.41 -23.15
CA VAL A 16 -12.46 -2.85 -21.84
C VAL A 16 -13.23 -1.57 -21.53
N LYS A 17 -13.33 -0.63 -22.49
CA LYS A 17 -14.11 0.60 -22.29
C LYS A 17 -15.58 0.32 -22.02
N ASN A 18 -16.19 -0.62 -22.72
CA ASN A 18 -17.59 -0.99 -22.53
C ASN A 18 -17.83 -1.69 -21.19
N VAL A 19 -16.88 -2.50 -20.73
CA VAL A 19 -16.98 -3.17 -19.42
C VAL A 19 -16.80 -2.18 -18.26
N LEU A 20 -15.90 -1.21 -18.42
CA LEU A 20 -15.64 -0.17 -17.41
C LEU A 20 -16.65 0.99 -17.46
N ASN A 21 -17.31 1.22 -18.59
CA ASN A 21 -18.34 2.24 -18.79
C ASN A 21 -19.54 1.63 -19.53
N PRO A 22 -20.34 0.80 -18.85
CA PRO A 22 -21.42 0.08 -19.51
C PRO A 22 -22.49 1.06 -20.02
N PRO A 23 -23.09 0.79 -21.20
CA PRO A 23 -24.07 1.68 -21.82
C PRO A 23 -25.34 1.91 -21.00
N ASP A 24 -25.63 1.01 -20.06
CA ASP A 24 -26.78 1.08 -19.16
C ASP A 24 -26.56 2.00 -17.95
N GLY A 25 -25.36 2.58 -17.82
CA GLY A 25 -25.00 3.49 -16.73
C GLY A 25 -24.78 2.81 -15.39
N SER A 26 -24.64 1.47 -15.37
CA SER A 26 -24.21 0.74 -14.18
C SER A 26 -22.73 0.99 -13.85
N ASP A 27 -22.28 0.56 -12.66
CA ASP A 27 -20.91 0.77 -12.17
C ASP A 27 -19.84 -0.04 -12.92
N GLY A 28 -20.22 -0.78 -13.98
CA GLY A 28 -19.33 -1.67 -14.73
C GLY A 28 -19.03 -2.97 -14.01
N ALA A 29 -18.24 -3.83 -14.65
CA ALA A 29 -17.72 -5.06 -14.05
C ALA A 29 -16.18 -5.05 -14.05
N PRO A 30 -15.52 -5.74 -13.12
CA PRO A 30 -14.07 -5.93 -13.17
C PRO A 30 -13.65 -6.60 -14.49
N PHE A 31 -12.64 -6.06 -15.16
CA PHE A 31 -12.04 -6.67 -16.33
C PHE A 31 -10.76 -7.41 -15.93
N GLU A 32 -10.80 -8.74 -15.90
CA GLU A 32 -9.60 -9.54 -15.65
C GLU A 32 -8.72 -9.60 -16.91
N LEU A 33 -7.56 -8.97 -16.83
CA LEU A 33 -6.57 -9.01 -17.91
C LEU A 33 -5.86 -10.37 -18.01
N CYS A 34 -5.28 -10.82 -16.90
CA CYS A 34 -4.69 -12.15 -16.75
C CYS A 34 -4.43 -12.47 -15.27
N ALA A 35 -4.43 -13.76 -14.93
CA ALA A 35 -3.92 -14.22 -13.65
C ALA A 35 -2.38 -14.26 -13.65
N ALA A 36 -1.74 -13.47 -12.78
CA ALA A 36 -0.29 -13.43 -12.63
C ALA A 36 0.12 -13.80 -11.19
N THR A 37 1.19 -14.58 -11.05
CA THR A 37 1.75 -14.91 -9.73
C THR A 37 2.61 -13.77 -9.20
N ARG A 38 2.93 -13.80 -7.91
CA ARG A 38 3.86 -12.85 -7.28
C ARG A 38 5.20 -12.78 -7.99
N ASP A 39 5.76 -13.93 -8.36
CA ASP A 39 7.04 -13.99 -9.07
C ASP A 39 6.95 -13.44 -10.49
N ASP A 40 5.79 -13.57 -11.14
CA ASP A 40 5.57 -12.97 -12.46
C ASP A 40 5.59 -11.44 -12.37
N TRP A 41 5.01 -10.85 -11.32
CA TRP A 41 5.05 -9.42 -11.03
C TRP A 41 6.45 -8.92 -10.66
N ASN A 42 7.17 -9.65 -9.79
CA ASN A 42 8.53 -9.28 -9.40
C ASN A 42 9.47 -9.25 -10.62
N ARG A 43 9.38 -10.26 -11.50
CA ARG A 43 10.14 -10.27 -12.76
C ARG A 43 9.72 -9.12 -13.69
N TYR A 44 8.43 -8.75 -13.69
CA TYR A 44 7.91 -7.65 -14.50
C TYR A 44 8.50 -6.30 -14.09
N VAL A 45 8.41 -5.96 -12.81
CA VAL A 45 8.93 -4.69 -12.26
C VAL A 45 10.45 -4.56 -12.44
N GLN A 46 11.19 -5.66 -12.41
CA GLN A 46 12.65 -5.62 -12.56
C GLN A 46 13.14 -5.60 -14.02
N SER A 47 12.25 -5.75 -15.01
CA SER A 47 12.64 -5.81 -16.43
C SER A 47 12.83 -4.42 -17.05
N GLU A 48 13.69 -4.32 -18.08
CA GLU A 48 13.84 -3.08 -18.87
C GLU A 48 12.64 -2.82 -19.80
N GLU A 49 11.84 -3.84 -20.10
CA GLU A 49 10.75 -3.82 -21.08
C GLU A 49 9.39 -3.39 -20.48
N GLN A 50 9.38 -2.52 -19.47
CA GLN A 50 8.17 -1.93 -18.85
C GLN A 50 7.38 -1.00 -19.82
N ALA A 51 7.25 -1.37 -21.09
CA ALA A 51 6.65 -0.56 -22.14
C ALA A 51 5.17 -0.22 -21.86
N LEU A 52 4.50 -0.99 -21.00
CA LEU A 52 3.13 -0.74 -20.55
C LEU A 52 3.10 -0.58 -19.04
N LYS A 53 3.09 0.66 -18.55
CA LYS A 53 2.84 0.92 -17.13
C LYS A 53 1.45 0.37 -16.79
N VAL A 54 1.39 -0.73 -16.04
CA VAL A 54 0.15 -1.13 -15.37
C VAL A 54 -0.07 -0.06 -14.31
N PHE A 55 -0.99 0.86 -14.57
CA PHE A 55 -1.36 1.89 -13.62
C PHE A 55 -2.27 1.24 -12.58
N ILE A 56 -1.71 0.91 -11.42
CA ILE A 56 -2.51 0.87 -10.21
C ILE A 56 -2.98 2.31 -10.02
N VAL A 57 -4.28 2.56 -10.15
CA VAL A 57 -4.84 3.90 -9.93
C VAL A 57 -4.78 4.14 -8.43
N GLU A 58 -3.66 4.70 -8.00
CA GLU A 58 -3.57 5.34 -6.70
C GLU A 58 -4.33 6.66 -6.76
N LEU A 59 -4.81 7.11 -5.59
CA LEU A 59 -5.33 8.46 -5.47
C LEU A 59 -4.28 9.45 -5.98
N SER A 60 -4.72 10.56 -6.59
CA SER A 60 -3.79 11.63 -6.93
C SER A 60 -2.96 11.99 -5.70
N GLY A 61 -1.63 12.13 -5.84
CA GLY A 61 -0.72 12.28 -4.68
C GLY A 61 -1.18 13.35 -3.68
N ALA A 62 -1.69 14.49 -4.16
CA ALA A 62 -2.22 15.54 -3.28
C ALA A 62 -3.44 15.10 -2.45
N LEU A 63 -4.36 14.33 -3.03
CA LEU A 63 -5.53 13.80 -2.32
C LEU A 63 -5.13 12.69 -1.34
N HIS A 64 -4.19 11.83 -1.74
CA HIS A 64 -3.63 10.80 -0.88
C HIS A 64 -2.97 11.41 0.36
N GLU A 65 -2.07 12.39 0.17
CA GLU A 65 -1.40 13.10 1.26
C GLU A 65 -2.40 13.79 2.20
N LEU A 66 -3.43 14.45 1.66
CA LEU A 66 -4.47 15.08 2.48
C LEU A 66 -5.22 14.07 3.34
N LEU A 67 -5.61 12.93 2.76
CA LEU A 67 -6.30 11.87 3.50
C LEU A 67 -5.41 11.25 4.58
N VAL A 68 -4.12 11.04 4.28
CA VAL A 68 -3.12 10.58 5.26
C VAL A 68 -3.00 11.55 6.43
N GLU A 69 -2.95 12.85 6.15
CA GLU A 69 -2.88 13.88 7.18
C GLU A 69 -4.17 13.95 8.03
N ASP A 70 -5.34 13.84 7.42
CA ASP A 70 -6.62 13.84 8.14
C ASP A 70 -6.74 12.64 9.07
N VAL A 71 -6.40 11.43 8.60
CA VAL A 71 -6.39 10.22 9.44
C VAL A 71 -5.34 10.33 10.54
N ARG A 72 -4.15 10.86 10.24
CA ARG A 72 -3.11 11.13 11.24
C ARG A 72 -3.63 12.06 12.34
N GLN A 73 -4.35 13.11 11.96
CA GLN A 73 -4.92 14.07 12.92
C GLN A 73 -6.03 13.44 13.74
N ALA A 74 -6.93 12.67 13.12
CA ALA A 74 -8.00 11.96 13.82
C ALA A 74 -7.46 10.94 14.84
N ILE A 75 -6.42 10.17 14.48
CA ILE A 75 -5.73 9.26 15.41
C ILE A 75 -5.11 10.06 16.57
N THR A 76 -4.47 11.19 16.26
CA THR A 76 -3.84 12.06 17.26
C THR A 76 -4.87 12.58 18.28
N ASP A 77 -6.01 13.06 17.79
CA ASP A 77 -7.07 13.65 18.60
C ASP A 77 -7.80 12.58 19.43
N ALA A 78 -8.19 11.46 18.80
CA ALA A 78 -8.92 10.39 19.47
C ALA A 78 -8.13 9.72 20.60
N THR A 79 -6.82 9.64 20.44
CA THR A 79 -5.94 8.98 21.43
C THR A 79 -5.33 9.99 22.41
N GLY A 80 -5.40 11.29 22.12
CA GLY A 80 -4.71 12.33 22.88
C GLY A 80 -3.19 12.19 22.88
N THR A 81 -2.63 11.42 21.92
CA THR A 81 -1.22 10.98 21.91
C THR A 81 -0.25 11.88 21.15
N GLY A 82 -0.75 12.95 20.52
CA GLY A 82 0.06 13.85 19.70
C GLY A 82 1.27 14.41 20.44
N ARG A 83 2.46 13.85 20.14
CA ARG A 83 3.73 14.15 20.83
C ARG A 83 3.73 13.90 22.35
N THR A 84 2.68 13.27 22.89
CA THR A 84 2.56 12.89 24.29
C THR A 84 2.84 11.40 24.47
N HIS A 85 2.27 10.52 23.64
CA HIS A 85 2.49 9.06 23.75
C HIS A 85 2.99 8.41 22.47
N LEU A 86 2.51 8.84 21.30
CA LEU A 86 2.94 8.33 19.99
C LEU A 86 3.50 9.48 19.14
N ALA A 87 4.57 9.18 18.42
CA ALA A 87 5.21 10.05 17.45
C ALA A 87 4.98 9.51 16.05
N HIS A 88 4.49 10.37 15.16
CA HIS A 88 4.39 10.08 13.73
C HIS A 88 5.79 9.95 13.10
N ARG A 89 5.94 8.99 12.18
CA ARG A 89 7.20 8.61 11.53
C ARG A 89 7.07 8.43 10.01
N GLY A 90 5.91 8.73 9.41
CA GLY A 90 5.69 8.65 7.96
C GLY A 90 5.78 7.23 7.42
N ALA A 91 6.12 7.11 6.13
CA ALA A 91 6.26 5.85 5.41
C ALA A 91 7.56 5.10 5.73
N ALA A 92 7.70 4.67 6.98
CA ALA A 92 8.85 3.88 7.40
C ALA A 92 8.69 2.41 6.98
N TYR A 93 9.59 1.89 6.16
CA TYR A 93 9.61 0.47 5.77
C TYR A 93 9.88 -0.47 6.96
N ILE A 94 9.58 -1.76 6.79
CA ILE A 94 10.00 -2.80 7.74
C ILE A 94 11.27 -3.44 7.19
N ASP A 95 12.40 -3.17 7.85
CA ASP A 95 13.63 -3.89 7.55
C ASP A 95 13.51 -5.38 7.87
N ARG A 96 14.22 -6.20 7.10
CA ARG A 96 14.37 -7.64 7.34
C ARG A 96 14.86 -7.89 8.76
N ARG A 97 14.20 -8.81 9.46
CA ARG A 97 14.49 -9.18 10.83
C ARG A 97 15.11 -10.59 10.88
N PRO A 98 16.36 -10.72 11.32
CA PRO A 98 17.04 -12.02 11.42
C PRO A 98 16.31 -13.04 12.30
N THR A 99 15.43 -12.57 13.20
CA THR A 99 14.67 -13.39 14.14
C THR A 99 13.32 -13.88 13.60
N LEU A 100 12.89 -13.41 12.43
CA LEU A 100 11.64 -13.85 11.78
C LEU A 100 11.95 -14.84 10.65
N PRO A 101 11.03 -15.79 10.35
CA PRO A 101 11.17 -16.66 9.19
C PRO A 101 11.29 -15.85 7.88
N ASP A 102 12.02 -16.39 6.90
CA ASP A 102 12.24 -15.71 5.62
C ASP A 102 10.93 -15.36 4.91
N GLU A 103 9.95 -16.26 4.90
CA GLU A 103 8.62 -15.99 4.33
C GLU A 103 7.91 -14.81 5.00
N THR A 104 8.06 -14.65 6.32
CA THR A 104 7.50 -13.51 7.05
C THR A 104 8.25 -12.22 6.72
N ASN A 105 9.57 -12.27 6.64
CA ASN A 105 10.38 -11.11 6.22
C ASN A 105 10.05 -10.69 4.79
N ASP A 106 9.87 -11.65 3.89
CA ASP A 106 9.51 -11.40 2.51
C ASP A 106 8.11 -10.77 2.44
N LEU A 107 7.15 -11.22 3.25
CA LEU A 107 5.83 -10.56 3.35
C LEU A 107 5.93 -9.10 3.86
N LEU A 108 6.73 -8.87 4.91
CA LEU A 108 6.90 -7.55 5.52
C LEU A 108 7.67 -6.56 4.65
N ALA A 109 8.57 -7.05 3.78
CA ALA A 109 9.39 -6.22 2.88
C ALA A 109 8.55 -5.46 1.84
N TYR A 110 7.33 -5.91 1.55
CA TYR A 110 6.40 -5.24 0.62
C TYR A 110 5.36 -4.36 1.33
N LEU A 111 5.43 -4.24 2.67
CA LEU A 111 4.58 -3.29 3.39
C LEU A 111 5.23 -1.91 3.37
N GLU A 112 4.65 -1.01 2.58
CA GLU A 112 4.96 0.41 2.54
C GLU A 112 3.80 1.17 3.16
N PRO A 113 3.74 1.31 4.49
CA PRO A 113 2.62 1.99 5.11
C PRO A 113 2.65 3.48 4.80
N ASP A 114 1.52 4.06 4.43
CA ASP A 114 1.39 5.52 4.27
C ASP A 114 1.76 6.31 5.53
N ALA A 115 1.50 5.75 6.72
CA ALA A 115 1.90 6.35 7.98
C ALA A 115 2.33 5.32 9.02
N SER A 116 3.35 5.65 9.80
CA SER A 116 3.83 4.85 10.93
C SER A 116 3.87 5.68 12.21
N PHE A 117 3.65 5.02 13.34
CA PHE A 117 3.69 5.63 14.67
C PHE A 117 4.52 4.77 15.61
N GLY A 118 5.35 5.40 16.43
CA GLY A 118 6.13 4.73 17.47
C GLY A 118 6.03 5.49 18.79
N PRO A 119 6.53 4.94 19.90
CA PRO A 119 6.42 5.61 21.19
C PRO A 119 7.25 6.91 21.20
N PHE A 120 6.73 7.93 21.88
CA PHE A 120 7.44 9.19 22.03
C PHE A 120 8.64 9.01 22.97
N ARG A 121 9.86 9.11 22.43
CA ARG A 121 11.12 8.80 23.16
C ARG A 121 11.36 9.64 24.43
N PHE A 122 10.65 10.76 24.58
CA PHE A 122 10.81 11.66 25.73
C PHE A 122 9.65 11.58 26.72
N LEU A 123 8.69 10.67 26.50
CA LEU A 123 7.67 10.37 27.50
C LEU A 123 8.32 9.60 28.68
N PRO A 124 8.16 10.07 29.93
CA PRO A 124 8.62 9.33 31.10
C PRO A 124 8.00 7.92 31.15
N GLY A 125 8.83 6.90 31.32
CA GLY A 125 8.40 5.50 31.37
C GLY A 125 8.21 4.83 30.01
N ALA A 126 8.48 5.51 28.89
CA ALA A 126 8.53 4.86 27.59
C ALA A 126 9.67 3.83 27.55
N VAL A 127 9.34 2.57 27.26
CA VAL A 127 10.30 1.47 27.17
C VAL A 127 10.40 1.02 25.71
N LEU A 128 11.64 0.84 25.26
CA LEU A 128 11.95 0.27 23.96
C LEU A 128 12.25 -1.23 24.13
N PRO A 129 11.67 -2.12 23.30
CA PRO A 129 12.05 -3.53 23.34
C PRO A 129 13.54 -3.72 23.11
N GLN A 130 14.12 -4.75 23.75
CA GLN A 130 15.54 -5.04 23.61
C GLN A 130 15.92 -5.28 22.13
N GLY A 131 17.00 -4.66 21.68
CA GLY A 131 17.51 -4.79 20.31
C GLY A 131 16.92 -3.79 19.31
N PHE A 132 16.05 -2.88 19.74
CA PHE A 132 15.50 -1.84 18.88
C PHE A 132 16.18 -0.49 19.08
N THR A 133 16.06 0.38 18.07
CA THR A 133 16.37 1.82 18.18
C THR A 133 15.06 2.61 18.09
N TRP A 134 15.02 3.79 18.69
CA TRP A 134 13.85 4.69 18.66
C TRP A 134 13.43 5.14 17.25
N MET A 135 14.31 5.01 16.26
CA MET A 135 14.01 5.33 14.87
C MET A 135 13.39 4.14 14.11
N ASN A 136 13.60 2.91 14.61
CA ASN A 136 13.23 1.69 13.88
C ASN A 136 12.03 0.97 14.52
N PHE A 137 11.58 1.42 15.69
CA PHE A 137 10.43 0.83 16.38
C PHE A 137 9.15 1.64 16.14
N HIS A 138 8.26 1.04 15.35
CA HIS A 138 6.91 1.53 15.08
C HIS A 138 5.90 0.51 15.61
N THR A 139 4.96 0.97 16.43
CA THR A 139 3.91 0.15 17.07
C THR A 139 2.64 0.07 16.22
N LEU A 140 2.38 1.09 15.40
CA LEU A 140 1.24 1.15 14.50
C LEU A 140 1.73 1.56 13.11
N LYS A 141 1.24 0.85 12.09
CA LYS A 141 1.45 1.14 10.67
C LYS A 141 0.07 1.20 10.04
N VAL A 142 -0.20 2.27 9.32
CA VAL A 142 -1.47 2.57 8.68
C VAL A 142 -1.21 2.66 7.20
N GLU A 143 -2.00 1.91 6.45
CA GLU A 143 -2.05 1.94 5.00
C GLU A 143 -3.41 2.47 4.60
N MET A 144 -3.41 3.46 3.72
CA MET A 144 -4.60 4.15 3.25
C MET A 144 -4.82 3.87 1.78
N ARG A 145 -5.77 2.98 1.53
CA ARG A 145 -6.23 2.67 0.18
C ARG A 145 -7.69 3.07 0.08
N VAL A 146 -8.01 3.79 -0.98
CA VAL A 146 -9.40 3.88 -1.40
C VAL A 146 -9.71 2.61 -2.16
N HIS A 147 -10.57 1.79 -1.58
CA HIS A 147 -11.26 0.77 -2.34
C HIS A 147 -12.62 1.34 -2.73
N GLN A 148 -12.90 1.40 -4.03
CA GLN A 148 -14.28 1.46 -4.47
C GLN A 148 -14.80 0.03 -4.40
N GLY A 149 -15.80 -0.21 -3.56
CA GLY A 149 -16.58 -1.44 -3.68
C GLY A 149 -17.26 -1.43 -5.04
N TRP A 150 -17.07 -2.47 -5.84
CA TRP A 150 -17.72 -2.62 -7.14
C TRP A 150 -19.20 -2.99 -6.94
N GLY A 151 -20.02 -2.07 -6.41
CA GLY A 151 -21.45 -2.27 -6.19
C GLY A 151 -21.80 -3.53 -5.35
N PRO A 152 -23.10 -3.85 -5.19
CA PRO A 152 -23.52 -5.11 -4.56
C PRO A 152 -23.33 -6.31 -5.51
N LEU A 153 -22.92 -7.46 -4.92
CA LEU A 153 -22.75 -8.79 -5.54
C LEU A 153 -24.05 -9.38 -6.09
#